data_AF-A0A967GG69-F1
#
_entry.id   AF-A0A967GG69-F1
#
_cell.length_a   1.000
_cell.length_b   1.000
_cell.length_c   1.000
_cell.angle_alpha   90.00
_cell.angle_beta   90.00
_cell.angle_gamma   90.00
#
_symmetry.space_group_name_H-M   'P 1'
#
loop_
_entity.id
_entity.type
_entity.pdbx_description
1 polymer ?
#
loop_
_entity_poly.entity_id
_entity_poly.type
_entity_poly.pdbx_seq_one_letter_code
_entity_poly.pdbx_strand_id
1 'polypeptide(L)'
;LVPDLDEALQNRKPLEIINGPLMAGMDEVGRLFNDNQLIVAEVLQSAEAMKAAVAHLEQFMEKADTAGHGSIVLATVKGDVHDIGK
;
A
#
# COMPACT_ATOMS: atom_id res chain seq x y z
N LEU A 1 -7.49 -11.59 -3.08
CA LEU A 1 -6.29 -10.78 -2.81
C LEU A 1 -5.07 -11.33 -3.55
N VAL A 2 -4.35 -12.33 -3.04
CA VAL A 2 -3.10 -12.81 -3.68
C VAL A 2 -3.29 -13.27 -5.14
N PRO A 3 -4.32 -14.07 -5.49
CA PRO A 3 -4.54 -14.46 -6.88
C PRO A 3 -4.76 -13.26 -7.82
N ASP A 4 -5.46 -12.23 -7.35
CA ASP A 4 -5.73 -11.01 -8.12
C ASP A 4 -4.45 -10.17 -8.32
N LEU A 5 -3.56 -10.16 -7.31
CA LEU A 5 -2.26 -9.50 -7.39
C LEU A 5 -1.34 -10.24 -8.37
N ASP A 6 -1.33 -11.56 -8.34
CA ASP A 6 -0.55 -12.39 -9.26
C ASP A 6 -1.02 -12.23 -10.71
N GLU A 7 -2.32 -12.11 -10.93
CA GLU A 7 -2.88 -11.79 -12.24
C GLU A 7 -2.45 -10.38 -12.70
N ALA A 8 -2.54 -9.38 -11.83
CA ALA A 8 -2.13 -8.02 -12.16
C ALA A 8 -0.62 -7.93 -12.49
N LEU A 9 0.22 -8.72 -11.82
CA LEU A 9 1.66 -8.81 -12.07
C LEU A 9 2.01 -9.34 -13.47
N GLN A 10 1.09 -10.04 -14.14
CA GLN A 10 1.33 -10.50 -15.51
C GLN A 10 1.46 -9.35 -16.51
N ASN A 11 0.84 -8.20 -16.22
CA ASN A 11 0.70 -7.09 -17.17
C ASN A 11 1.21 -5.75 -16.63
N ARG A 12 1.57 -5.65 -15.35
CA ARG A 12 1.96 -4.40 -14.68
C ARG A 12 3.14 -4.62 -13.75
N LYS A 13 3.95 -3.57 -13.56
CA LYS A 13 5.02 -3.61 -12.55
C LYS A 13 4.42 -3.53 -11.14
N PRO A 14 5.07 -4.11 -10.12
CA PRO A 14 4.56 -4.07 -8.74
C PRO A 14 4.22 -2.65 -8.25
N LEU A 15 5.09 -1.67 -8.52
CA LEU A 15 4.85 -0.27 -8.16
C LEU A 15 3.66 0.37 -8.89
N GLU A 16 3.33 -0.07 -10.10
CA GLU A 16 2.16 0.41 -10.85
C GLU A 16 0.87 -0.14 -10.25
N ILE A 17 0.91 -1.35 -9.66
CA ILE A 17 -0.22 -1.95 -8.97
C ILE A 17 -0.48 -1.22 -7.64
N ILE A 18 0.59 -0.89 -6.90
CA ILE A 18 0.48 -0.10 -5.65
C ILE A 18 -0.07 1.29 -5.96
N ASN A 19 0.62 2.05 -6.81
CA ASN A 19 0.27 3.45 -7.06
C ASN A 19 -0.99 3.64 -7.92
N GLY A 20 -1.48 2.57 -8.56
CA GLY A 20 -2.69 2.58 -9.37
C GLY A 20 -3.89 2.05 -8.59
N PRO A 21 -4.30 0.79 -8.83
CA PRO A 21 -5.54 0.25 -8.29
C PRO A 21 -5.59 0.21 -6.76
N LEU A 22 -4.48 -0.06 -6.07
CA LEU A 22 -4.48 -0.14 -4.61
C LEU A 22 -4.65 1.24 -3.95
N MET A 23 -3.91 2.25 -4.43
CA MET A 23 -4.08 3.63 -3.97
C MET A 23 -5.48 4.17 -4.30
N ALA A 24 -6.01 3.91 -5.49
CA ALA A 24 -7.37 4.30 -5.86
C ALA A 24 -8.43 3.66 -4.94
N GLY A 25 -8.22 2.40 -4.51
CA GLY A 25 -9.05 1.75 -3.52
C GLY A 25 -9.00 2.44 -2.15
N MET A 26 -7.81 2.87 -1.72
CA MET A 26 -7.66 3.61 -0.46
C MET A 26 -8.31 5.01 -0.50
N ASP A 27 -8.24 5.70 -1.65
CA ASP A 27 -8.93 6.97 -1.85
C ASP A 27 -10.46 6.81 -1.71
N GLU A 28 -11.00 5.72 -2.27
CA GLU A 28 -12.42 5.39 -2.15
C GLU A 28 -12.83 5.07 -0.72
N VAL A 29 -12.02 4.29 0.01
CA VAL A 29 -12.24 4.03 1.45
C VAL A 29 -12.27 5.34 2.23
N GLY A 30 -11.35 6.26 1.93
CA GLY A 30 -11.31 7.59 2.55
C GLY A 30 -12.57 8.40 2.27
N ARG A 31 -13.06 8.40 1.02
CA ARG A 31 -14.31 9.05 0.65
C ARG A 31 -15.50 8.48 1.42
N LEU A 32 -15.66 7.16 1.43
CA LEU A 32 -16.78 6.49 2.09
C LEU A 32 -16.75 6.71 3.62
N PHE A 33 -15.56 6.75 4.22
CA PHE A 33 -15.41 7.09 5.65
C PHE A 33 -15.83 8.54 5.93
N ASN A 34 -15.39 9.49 5.09
CA ASN A 34 -15.77 10.91 5.23
C ASN A 34 -17.29 11.13 5.04
N ASP A 35 -17.91 10.33 4.18
CA ASP A 35 -19.36 10.37 3.91
C ASP A 35 -20.17 9.60 4.97
N ASN A 36 -19.54 9.13 6.06
CA ASN A 36 -20.14 8.32 7.14
C ASN A 36 -20.76 7.00 6.65
N GLN A 37 -20.25 6.46 5.53
CA GLN A 37 -20.68 5.18 4.96
C GLN A 37 -19.80 4.02 5.42
N LEU A 38 -18.60 4.30 5.92
CA LEU A 38 -17.74 3.32 6.60
C LEU A 38 -17.47 3.75 8.04
N ILE A 39 -17.27 2.76 8.90
CA ILE A 39 -16.78 2.95 10.27
C ILE A 39 -15.28 2.69 10.37
N VAL A 40 -14.65 3.17 11.45
CA VAL A 40 -13.21 3.02 11.70
C VAL A 40 -12.75 1.56 11.58
N ALA A 41 -13.55 0.59 12.03
CA ALA A 41 -13.20 -0.83 11.93
C ALA A 41 -13.04 -1.30 10.47
N GLU A 42 -13.88 -0.82 9.54
CA GLU A 42 -13.82 -1.18 8.12
C GLU A 42 -12.64 -0.50 7.41
N VAL A 43 -12.33 0.74 7.81
CA VAL A 43 -11.13 1.45 7.35
C VAL A 43 -9.86 0.69 7.77
N LEU A 44 -9.80 0.23 9.02
CA LEU A 44 -8.67 -0.56 9.52
C LEU A 44 -8.52 -1.89 8.78
N GLN A 45 -9.63 -2.60 8.51
CA GLN A 45 -9.60 -3.83 7.70
C GLN A 45 -9.10 -3.57 6.28
N SER A 46 -9.51 -2.45 5.67
CA SER A 46 -9.03 -2.05 4.34
C SER A 46 -7.53 -1.74 4.35
N ALA A 47 -7.05 -1.07 5.41
CA ALA A 47 -5.63 -0.80 5.60
C ALA A 47 -4.80 -2.08 5.82
N GLU A 48 -5.33 -3.07 6.55
CA GLU A 48 -4.68 -4.39 6.69
C GLU A 48 -4.58 -5.12 5.35
N ALA A 49 -5.63 -5.09 4.53
CA ALA A 49 -5.61 -5.65 3.17
C ALA A 49 -4.58 -4.95 2.27
N MET A 50 -4.50 -3.62 2.34
CA MET A 50 -3.48 -2.82 1.64
C MET A 50 -2.07 -3.23 2.05
N LYS A 51 -1.82 -3.35 3.37
CA LYS A 51 -0.51 -3.77 3.90
C LYS A 51 -0.13 -5.18 3.44
N ALA A 52 -1.07 -6.11 3.45
CA ALA A 52 -0.85 -7.47 2.95
C ALA A 52 -0.54 -7.49 1.44
N ALA A 53 -1.20 -6.62 0.65
CA ALA A 53 -0.95 -6.50 -0.77
C ALA A 53 0.45 -5.92 -1.07
N VAL A 54 0.83 -4.85 -0.37
CA VAL A 54 2.17 -4.24 -0.52
C VAL A 54 3.26 -5.25 -0.15
N ALA A 55 3.13 -5.94 0.99
CA ALA A 55 4.09 -6.96 1.42
C ALA A 55 4.24 -8.10 0.38
N HIS A 56 3.14 -8.49 -0.27
CA HIS A 56 3.21 -9.46 -1.37
C HIS A 56 3.92 -8.88 -2.59
N LEU A 57 3.65 -7.63 -2.98
CA LEU A 57 4.23 -7.02 -4.18
C LEU A 57 5.72 -6.66 -4.01
N GLU A 58 6.17 -6.34 -2.81
CA GLU A 58 7.58 -6.03 -2.50
C GLU A 58 8.54 -7.16 -2.88
N GLN A 59 8.12 -8.42 -2.78
CA GLN A 59 8.97 -9.56 -3.15
C GLN A 59 9.31 -9.60 -4.66
N PHE A 60 8.52 -8.92 -5.49
CA PHE A 60 8.70 -8.83 -6.94
C PHE A 60 9.37 -7.54 -7.39
N MET A 61 9.65 -6.62 -6.45
CA MET A 61 10.40 -5.41 -6.76
C MET A 61 11.89 -5.74 -6.92
N GLU A 62 12.52 -5.19 -7.95
CA GLU A 62 13.98 -5.30 -8.09
C GLU A 62 14.65 -4.65 -6.88
N LYS A 63 15.44 -5.43 -6.15
CA LYS A 63 16.41 -4.88 -5.21
C LYS A 63 17.51 -4.26 -6.06
N ALA A 64 17.44 -2.95 -6.27
CA ALA A 64 18.56 -2.22 -6.85
C ALA A 64 19.80 -2.55 -6.01
N ASP A 65 20.85 -3.07 -6.66
CA ASP A 65 22.12 -3.42 -6.02
C ASP A 65 22.83 -2.10 -5.64
N THR A 66 22.44 -1.52 -4.51
CA THR A 66 22.81 -0.17 -4.11
C THR A 66 24.17 -0.14 -3.43
N ALA A 67 25.23 -0.38 -4.21
CA ALA A 67 26.57 0.05 -3.84
C ALA A 67 26.64 1.59 -3.98
N GLY A 68 26.19 2.34 -2.96
CA GLY A 68 26.44 3.78 -2.89
C GLY A 68 25.30 4.70 -2.44
N HIS A 69 24.25 4.21 -1.78
CA HIS A 69 23.19 5.07 -1.26
C HIS A 69 23.37 5.33 0.24
N GLY A 70 23.40 6.61 0.64
CA GLY A 70 23.48 7.02 2.04
C GLY A 70 22.27 6.57 2.85
N SER A 71 22.37 6.62 4.19
CA SER A 71 21.29 6.20 5.08
C SER A 71 20.17 7.24 5.13
N ILE A 72 18.92 6.79 4.96
CA ILE A 72 17.70 7.60 5.13
C ILE A 72 16.91 7.04 6.31
N VAL A 73 16.36 7.92 7.15
CA VAL A 73 15.41 7.56 8.21
C VAL A 73 14.04 8.09 7.82
N LEU A 74 13.10 7.18 7.57
CA LEU A 74 11.67 7.50 7.43
C LEU A 74 10.95 7.08 8.71
N ALA A 75 10.10 7.96 9.24
CA ALA A 75 9.38 7.72 10.49
C ALA A 75 8.02 8.42 10.50
N THR A 76 7.05 7.79 11.19
CA THR A 76 5.74 8.38 11.47
C THR A 76 5.84 9.29 12.70
N VAL A 77 5.22 10.47 12.65
CA VAL A 77 5.23 11.41 13.79
C VAL A 77 4.43 10.84 14.97
N LYS A 78 4.76 11.30 16.19
CA LYS A 78 4.05 10.88 17.39
C LYS A 78 2.56 11.19 17.28
N GLY A 79 1.72 10.16 17.38
CA GLY A 79 0.26 10.28 17.33
C GLY A 79 -0.35 10.11 15.93
N ASP A 80 0.47 9.96 14.89
CA ASP A 80 0.04 9.56 13.55
C ASP A 80 0.20 8.04 13.38
N VAL A 81 -0.72 7.42 12.65
CA VAL A 81 -0.80 5.97 12.43
C VAL A 81 -0.71 5.59 10.95
N HIS A 82 -0.67 6.57 10.04
CA HIS A 82 -0.60 6.31 8.61
C HIS A 82 0.85 5.98 8.22
N ASP A 83 1.23 4.72 8.04
CA ASP A 83 2.62 4.29 7.81
C ASP A 83 2.91 3.65 6.43
N ILE A 84 1.89 3.42 5.60
CA ILE A 84 1.98 2.59 4.39
C ILE A 84 2.96 3.14 3.32
N GLY A 85 3.12 4.46 3.21
CA GLY A 85 3.98 5.10 2.21
C GLY A 85 5.32 5.64 2.75
N LYS A 86 5.71 5.23 3.95
CA LYS A 86 6.95 5.66 4.62
C LYS A 86 8.02 4.57 4.58
#